data_AF-A0A436WZ55-F1
#
_entry.id   AF-A0A436WZ55-F1
#
_cell.length_a   1.000
_cell.length_b   1.000
_cell.length_c   1.000
_cell.angle_alpha   90.00
_cell.angle_beta   90.00
_cell.angle_gamma   90.00
#
_symmetry.space_group_name_H-M   'P 1'
#
loop_
_entity.id
_entity.type
_entity.pdbx_description
1 polymer ?
#
loop_
_entity_poly.entity_id
_entity_poly.type
_entity_poly.pdbx_seq_one_letter_code
_entity_poly.pdbx_strand_id
1 'polypeptide(L)' 'MAFNSDTYHANKYRRIAFEEIAQAKDIKRRAAIGQAYDWEVRRIPSLVSNARTSLRLSRLYRECAKLKL' A
#
# COMPACT_ATOMS: atom_id res chain seq x y z
N MET A 1 0.36 2.36 -28.15
CA MET A 1 -0.23 3.08 -27.00
C MET A 1 0.91 3.80 -26.30
N ALA A 2 0.89 5.14 -26.22
CA ALA A 2 1.97 5.87 -25.56
C ALA A 2 2.05 5.45 -24.08
N PHE A 3 3.26 5.18 -23.58
CA PHE A 3 3.47 4.82 -22.18
C PHE A 3 3.13 6.03 -21.31
N ASN A 4 2.03 5.96 -20.56
CA ASN A 4 1.70 6.96 -19.55
C ASN A 4 2.34 6.54 -18.22
N SER A 5 3.44 7.19 -17.86
CA SER A 5 4.16 6.92 -16.60
C SER A 5 3.26 7.12 -15.38
N ASP A 6 2.31 8.06 -15.41
CA ASP A 6 1.43 8.35 -14.28
C ASP A 6 0.44 7.21 -14.03
N THR A 7 -0.13 6.61 -15.07
CA THR A 7 -1.01 5.45 -14.88
C THR A 7 -0.25 4.22 -14.38
N TYR A 8 1.00 4.04 -14.81
CA TYR A 8 1.91 3.03 -14.26
C TYR A 8 2.15 3.25 -12.76
N HIS A 9 2.56 4.46 -12.36
CA HIS A 9 2.82 4.80 -10.96
C HIS A 9 1.56 4.67 -10.11
N ALA A 10 0.40 5.14 -10.60
CA ALA A 10 -0.88 4.98 -9.93
C ALA A 10 -1.18 3.52 -9.58
N ASN A 11 -0.98 2.60 -10.53
CA ASN A 11 -1.22 1.18 -10.32
C ASN A 11 -0.17 0.54 -9.41
N LYS A 12 1.09 0.95 -9.52
CA LYS A 12 2.19 0.50 -8.64
C LYS A 12 1.90 0.83 -7.18
N TYR A 13 1.59 2.08 -6.86
CA TYR A 13 1.31 2.48 -5.47
C TYR A 13 0.02 1.86 -4.93
N ARG A 14 -0.99 1.63 -5.79
CA ARG A 14 -2.18 0.88 -5.42
C ARG A 14 -1.82 -0.54 -4.98
N ARG A 15 -0.96 -1.23 -5.75
CA ARG A 15 -0.52 -2.60 -5.45
C ARG A 15 0.22 -2.66 -4.12
N ILE A 16 1.20 -1.77 -3.92
CA ILE A 16 1.98 -1.68 -2.68
C ILE A 16 1.06 -1.48 -1.47
N ALA A 17 0.07 -0.58 -1.56
CA ALA A 17 -0.88 -0.37 -0.47
C ALA A 17 -1.64 -1.64 -0.07
N PHE A 18 -2.06 -2.44 -1.05
CA PHE A 18 -2.77 -3.69 -0.79
C PHE A 18 -1.85 -4.78 -0.23
N GLU A 19 -0.60 -4.85 -0.69
CA GLU A 19 0.43 -5.75 -0.14
C GLU A 19 0.69 -5.42 1.35
N GLU A 20 0.85 -4.15 1.70
CA GLU A 20 1.07 -3.70 3.08
C GLU A 20 -0.14 -3.97 3.99
N ILE A 21 -1.37 -3.74 3.50
CA ILE A 21 -2.60 -4.07 4.24
C ILE A 21 -2.73 -5.59 4.43
N ALA A 22 -2.44 -6.39 3.40
CA ALA A 22 -2.49 -7.83 3.49
C ALA A 22 -1.48 -8.36 4.53
N GLN A 23 -0.25 -7.82 4.51
CA GLN A 23 0.77 -8.16 5.50
C GLN A 23 0.34 -7.78 6.92
N ALA A 24 -0.22 -6.58 7.12
CA ALA A 24 -0.72 -6.14 8.43
C ALA A 24 -1.84 -7.07 8.96
N LYS A 25 -2.76 -7.50 8.08
CA LYS A 25 -3.82 -8.45 8.42
C LYS A 25 -3.26 -9.82 8.78
N ASP A 26 -2.27 -10.31 8.05
CA ASP A 26 -1.64 -11.59 8.34
C ASP A 26 -0.91 -11.58 9.68
N ILE A 27 -0.13 -10.55 9.97
CA ILE A 27 0.54 -10.39 11.27
C ILE A 27 -0.50 -10.37 12.39
N LYS A 28 -1.59 -9.61 12.23
CA LYS A 28 -2.68 -9.56 13.22
C LYS A 28 -3.30 -10.95 13.44
N ARG A 29 -3.53 -11.71 12.38
CA ARG A 29 -4.05 -13.09 12.45
C ARG A 29 -3.08 -14.01 13.21
N ARG A 30 -1.79 -13.97 12.87
CA ARG A 30 -0.75 -14.79 13.53
C ARG A 30 -0.56 -14.41 14.99
N ALA A 31 -0.65 -13.12 15.32
CA ALA A 31 -0.57 -12.64 16.69
C ALA A 31 -1.70 -13.20 17.57
N ALA A 32 -2.91 -13.34 17.02
CA ALA A 32 -4.06 -13.90 17.74
C ALA A 32 -3.89 -15.39 18.11
N ILE A 33 -3.05 -16.13 17.40
CA ILE A 33 -2.73 -17.55 17.65
C ILE A 33 -1.34 -17.76 18.27
N GLY A 34 -0.68 -16.68 18.71
CA GLY A 34 0.65 -16.75 19.33
C GLY A 34 1.80 -17.10 18.36
N GLN A 35 1.59 -16.93 17.05
CA GLN A 35 2.56 -17.25 15.98
C GLN A 35 3.21 -16.01 15.34
N ALA A 36 3.18 -14.87 16.02
CA ALA A 36 3.84 -13.64 15.56
C ALA A 36 4.89 -13.20 16.56
N TYR A 37 6.02 -12.70 16.06
CA TYR A 37 7.04 -12.09 16.90
C TYR A 37 6.63 -10.67 17.33
N ASP A 38 7.04 -10.24 18.52
CA ASP A 38 6.71 -8.90 19.04
C ASP A 38 7.14 -7.75 18.13
N TRP A 39 8.25 -7.91 17.40
CA TRP A 39 8.72 -6.90 16.44
C TRP A 39 7.80 -6.81 15.21
N GLU A 40 7.16 -7.91 14.79
CA GLU A 40 6.19 -7.91 13.69
C GLU A 40 4.94 -7.15 14.11
N VAL A 41 4.44 -7.42 15.32
CA VAL A 41 3.25 -6.76 15.87
C VAL A 41 3.50 -5.26 16.01
N ARG A 42 4.67 -4.86 16.51
CA ARG A 42 5.08 -3.44 16.61
C ARG A 42 5.18 -2.73 15.25
N ARG A 43 5.37 -3.48 14.15
CA ARG A 43 5.45 -2.93 12.78
C ARG A 43 4.08 -2.62 12.16
N ILE A 44 2.98 -3.19 12.68
CA ILE A 44 1.63 -3.03 12.11
C ILE A 44 1.24 -1.55 11.89
N PRO A 45 1.43 -0.62 12.84
CA PRO A 45 1.10 0.80 12.62
C PRO A 45 1.83 1.41 11.44
N SER A 46 3.11 1.08 11.25
CA SER A 46 3.91 1.56 10.12
C SER A 46 3.38 1.01 8.79
N LEU A 47 3.01 -0.26 8.71
CA LEU A 47 2.39 -0.85 7.52
C LEU A 47 1.09 -0.14 7.15
N VAL A 48 0.23 0.15 8.14
CA VAL A 48 -1.03 0.86 7.92
C VAL A 48 -0.78 2.31 7.47
N SER A 49 0.19 2.99 8.09
CA SER A 49 0.58 4.35 7.71
C SER A 49 1.10 4.42 6.27
N ASN A 50 2.02 3.51 5.91
CA ASN A 50 2.56 3.43 4.56
C ASN A 50 1.49 3.11 3.52
N ALA A 51 0.57 2.19 3.84
CA ALA A 51 -0.51 1.84 2.91
C ALA A 51 -1.39 3.05 2.60
N ARG A 52 -1.71 3.88 3.61
CA ARG A 52 -2.46 5.13 3.41
C ARG A 52 -1.69 6.11 2.52
N THR A 53 -0.39 6.28 2.76
CA THR A 53 0.49 7.11 1.93
C THR A 53 0.53 6.62 0.48
N SER A 54 0.68 5.31 0.28
CA SER A 54 0.66 4.66 -1.04
C SER A 54 -0.69 4.88 -1.75
N LEU A 55 -1.83 4.80 -1.05
CA LEU A 55 -3.13 5.13 -1.65
C LEU A 55 -3.25 6.61 -2.02
N ARG A 56 -2.72 7.53 -1.19
CA ARG A 56 -2.69 8.97 -1.51
C ARG A 56 -1.85 9.24 -2.76
N LEU A 57 -0.68 8.64 -2.87
CA LEU A 57 0.17 8.73 -4.07
C LEU A 57 -0.54 8.13 -5.29
N SER A 58 -1.16 6.96 -5.16
CA SER A 58 -1.94 6.35 -6.25
C SER A 58 -3.01 7.32 -6.78
N ARG A 59 -3.73 7.99 -5.87
CA ARG A 59 -4.74 9.00 -6.24
C ARG A 59 -4.10 10.21 -6.92
N LEU A 60 -3.00 10.73 -6.39
CA LEU A 60 -2.27 11.86 -6.99
C LEU A 60 -1.88 11.58 -8.44
N TYR A 61 -1.26 10.43 -8.70
CA TYR A 61 -0.87 10.05 -10.06
C TYR A 61 -2.08 9.84 -10.99
N ARG A 62 -3.23 9.38 -10.48
CA ARG A 62 -4.48 9.32 -11.28
C ARG A 62 -4.97 10.70 -11.68
N GLU A 63 -4.88 11.69 -10.78
CA GLU A 63 -5.25 13.06 -11.12
C GLU A 63 -4.26 13.67 -12.14
N CYS A 64 -2.96 13.46 -11.98
CA CYS A 64 -1.97 13.89 -12.97
C CYS A 64 -2.22 13.28 -14.36
N ALA A 65 -2.59 12.00 -14.42
CA ALA A 65 -2.91 11.33 -15.68
C ALA A 65 -4.14 11.94 -16.38
N LYS A 66 -5.12 12.47 -15.63
CA LYS A 66 -6.31 13.14 -16.18
C LYS A 66 -6.00 14.53 -16.73
N LEU A 67 -5.07 15.26 -16.10
CA LEU A 67 -4.69 16.62 -16.50
C LEU A 67 -3.77 16.65 -17.74
N LYS A 68 -3.20 15.50 -18.13
CA LYS A 68 -2.35 15.35 -19.32
C LYS A 68 -3.12 14.91 -20.58
N LEU A 69 -4.45 14.78 -20.50
CA LEU A 69 -5.36 14.56 -21.63
C LEU A 69 -5.92 15.91 -22.10
#